data_AF-A0A535UMD1-F1
#
_entry.id   AF-A0A535UMD1-F1
#
_cell.length_a   1.000
_cell.length_b   1.000
_cell.length_c   1.000
_cell.angle_alpha   90.00
_cell.angle_beta   90.00
_cell.angle_gamma   90.00
#
_symmetry.space_group_name_H-M   'P 1'
#
loop_
_entity.id
_entity.type
_entity.pdbx_description
1 polymer ?
#
loop_
_entity_poly.entity_id
_entity_poly.type
_entity_poly.pdbx_seq_one_letter_code
_entity_poly.pdbx_strand_id
1 'polypeptide(L)'
;MFLVCTRRCGGTLFRALFAEVEVDAVGAYQDHRVAQPGYVCLNCGSPALDLGEVPAALEADARQEEAETAVMAEVLCPVCETRVQLDANMECPNCGSPLEVA
;
A
#
# COMPACT_ATOMS: atom_id res chain seq x y z
N MET A 1 4.27 14.02 -5.50
CA MET A 1 2.87 14.46 -5.33
C MET A 1 2.05 14.07 -6.54
N PHE A 2 1.01 13.27 -6.33
CA PHE A 2 0.06 12.80 -7.32
C PHE A 2 -1.36 12.96 -6.76
N LEU A 3 -1.97 14.12 -7.01
CA LEU A 3 -3.29 14.45 -6.48
C LEU A 3 -4.42 13.82 -7.30
N VAL A 4 -5.34 13.15 -6.62
CA VAL A 4 -6.53 12.53 -7.21
C VAL A 4 -7.79 13.01 -6.51
N CYS A 5 -8.73 13.56 -7.28
CA CYS A 5 -10.06 13.89 -6.78
C CYS A 5 -10.82 12.61 -6.39
N THR A 6 -11.34 12.54 -5.17
CA THR A 6 -12.08 11.38 -4.66
C THR A 6 -13.32 11.03 -5.50
N ARG A 7 -13.96 12.03 -6.13
CA ARG A 7 -15.07 11.82 -7.08
C ARG A 7 -14.65 11.52 -8.52
N ARG A 8 -13.34 11.46 -8.81
CA ARG A 8 -12.79 11.21 -10.15
C ARG A 8 -13.41 12.08 -11.26
N CYS A 9 -13.69 13.35 -10.95
CA CYS A 9 -14.40 14.27 -11.87
C CYS A 9 -13.56 14.78 -13.06
N GLY A 10 -12.33 14.30 -13.25
CA GLY A 10 -11.41 14.77 -14.31
C GLY A 10 -10.74 16.12 -14.06
N GLY A 11 -10.95 16.74 -12.89
CA GLY A 11 -10.31 18.02 -12.55
C GLY A 11 -8.80 17.90 -12.34
N THR A 12 -8.04 18.88 -12.84
CA THR A 12 -6.58 18.94 -12.76
C THR A 12 -6.06 20.06 -11.85
N LEU A 13 -6.94 20.95 -11.38
CA LEU A 13 -6.60 22.05 -10.48
C LEU A 13 -7.10 21.73 -9.05
N PHE A 14 -6.20 21.91 -8.10
CA PHE A 14 -6.43 21.64 -6.68
C PHE A 14 -5.96 22.82 -5.85
N ARG A 15 -6.66 23.08 -4.74
CA ARG A 15 -6.23 24.03 -3.72
C ARG A 15 -5.63 23.25 -2.55
N ALA A 16 -4.39 23.58 -2.20
CA ALA A 16 -3.80 23.16 -0.94
C ALA A 16 -4.47 23.91 0.22
N LEU A 17 -4.88 23.16 1.23
CA LEU A 17 -5.37 23.69 2.50
C LEU A 17 -4.31 23.40 3.56
N PHE A 18 -4.08 24.39 4.42
CA PHE A 18 -3.22 24.26 5.59
C PHE A 18 -4.04 23.85 6.80
N ALA A 19 -3.36 23.54 7.91
CA ALA A 19 -4.04 23.35 9.19
C ALA A 19 -4.88 24.58 9.55
N GLU A 20 -6.05 24.35 10.15
CA GLU A 20 -6.85 25.41 10.76
C GLU A 20 -6.10 25.91 11.99
N VAL A 21 -6.04 27.23 12.17
CA VAL A 21 -5.31 27.87 13.26
C VAL A 21 -6.30 28.49 14.24
N GLU A 22 -6.14 28.18 15.52
CA GLU A 22 -6.86 28.81 16.61
C GLU A 22 -6.10 30.04 17.08
N VAL A 23 -6.82 31.16 17.16
CA VAL A 23 -6.28 32.42 17.64
C VAL A 23 -7.15 32.96 18.77
N ASP A 24 -6.55 33.72 19.67
CA ASP A 24 -7.29 34.44 20.70
C ASP A 24 -7.95 35.73 20.18
N ALA A 25 -8.58 36.48 21.08
CA ALA A 25 -9.30 37.71 20.75
C ALA A 25 -8.39 38.84 20.21
N VAL A 26 -7.07 38.77 20.41
CA VAL A 26 -6.10 39.73 19.84
C VAL A 26 -5.42 39.18 18.58
N GLY A 27 -5.82 38.00 18.12
CA GLY A 27 -5.26 37.34 16.95
C GLY A 27 -3.94 36.60 17.21
N ALA A 28 -3.57 36.38 18.47
CA ALA A 28 -2.37 35.61 18.80
C ALA A 28 -2.64 34.11 18.63
N TYR A 29 -1.68 33.41 18.02
CA TYR A 29 -1.71 31.96 17.85
C TYR A 29 -1.86 31.23 19.19
N GLN A 30 -2.77 30.27 19.23
CA GLN A 30 -2.96 29.37 20.38
C GLN A 30 -2.66 27.92 20.00
N ASP A 31 -3.24 27.43 18.90
CA ASP A 31 -3.06 26.05 18.45
C ASP A 31 -3.34 25.89 16.95
N HIS A 32 -3.10 24.70 16.39
CA HIS A 32 -3.55 24.30 15.07
C HIS A 32 -4.14 22.89 15.07
N ARG A 33 -5.16 22.69 14.23
CA ARG A 33 -5.82 21.40 14.04
C ARG A 33 -5.92 21.06 12.57
N VAL A 34 -5.83 19.77 12.25
CA VAL A 34 -6.03 19.24 10.89
C VAL A 34 -7.38 18.55 10.85
N ALA A 35 -8.47 19.32 10.78
CA ALA A 35 -9.83 18.77 10.70
C ALA A 35 -10.33 18.69 9.26
N GLN A 36 -9.76 19.46 8.33
CA GLN A 36 -10.07 19.41 6.90
C GLN A 36 -9.06 18.64 6.05
N PRO A 37 -9.47 18.16 4.86
CA PRO A 37 -8.56 17.55 3.90
C PRO A 37 -7.48 18.54 3.46
N GLY A 38 -6.24 18.07 3.31
CA GLY A 38 -5.12 18.92 2.86
C GLY A 38 -5.26 19.44 1.42
N TYR A 39 -6.14 18.85 0.60
CA TYR A 39 -6.37 19.31 -0.77
C TYR A 39 -7.85 19.22 -1.18
N VAL A 40 -8.31 20.20 -1.96
CA VAL A 40 -9.67 20.24 -2.53
C VAL A 40 -9.60 20.44 -4.04
N CYS A 41 -10.40 19.66 -4.79
CA CYS A 41 -10.52 19.80 -6.24
C CYS A 41 -11.32 21.06 -6.59
N LEU A 42 -10.73 21.95 -7.39
CA LEU A 42 -11.38 23.20 -7.79
C LEU A 42 -12.47 23.01 -8.85
N ASN A 43 -12.57 21.83 -9.48
CA ASN A 43 -13.61 21.52 -10.45
C ASN A 43 -14.95 21.16 -9.78
N CYS A 44 -14.93 20.39 -8.69
CA CYS A 44 -16.15 19.85 -8.07
C CYS A 44 -16.23 20.03 -6.54
N GLY A 45 -15.25 20.69 -5.91
CA GLY A 45 -15.20 20.94 -4.47
C GLY A 45 -14.96 19.71 -3.59
N SER A 46 -14.73 18.54 -4.17
CA SER A 46 -14.49 17.32 -3.40
C SER A 46 -13.05 17.25 -2.87
N PRO A 47 -12.81 16.55 -1.74
CA PRO A 47 -11.47 16.29 -1.24
C PRO A 47 -10.59 15.60 -2.29
N ALA A 48 -9.30 15.89 -2.27
CA ALA A 48 -8.30 15.21 -3.06
C ALA A 48 -7.27 14.50 -2.16
N LEU A 49 -6.82 13.33 -2.62
CA LEU A 49 -5.80 12.52 -1.95
C LEU A 49 -4.49 12.67 -2.70
N ASP A 50 -3.37 12.81 -2.00
CA ASP A 50 -2.04 12.68 -2.58
C ASP A 50 -1.62 11.21 -2.54
N LEU A 51 -1.50 10.60 -3.72
CA LEU A 51 -1.07 9.21 -3.88
C LEU A 51 0.40 9.12 -4.29
N GLY A 52 1.19 10.18 -4.09
CA GLY A 52 2.60 10.23 -4.52
C GLY A 52 3.48 9.16 -3.90
N GLU A 53 3.18 8.72 -2.68
CA GLU A 53 3.92 7.67 -1.96
C GLU A 53 3.45 6.25 -2.32
N VAL A 54 2.27 6.10 -2.93
CA VAL A 54 1.70 4.78 -3.24
C VAL A 54 2.60 3.93 -4.13
N PRO A 55 3.22 4.44 -5.21
CA PRO A 55 4.14 3.64 -6.03
C PRO A 55 5.32 3.08 -5.23
N ALA A 56 5.97 3.90 -4.41
CA ALA A 56 7.10 3.48 -3.59
C ALA A 56 6.69 2.46 -2.51
N ALA A 57 5.50 2.65 -1.90
CA ALA A 57 4.95 1.69 -0.96
C ALA A 57 4.65 0.34 -1.61
N LEU A 58 4.02 0.33 -2.80
CA LEU A 58 3.75 -0.91 -3.55
C LEU A 58 5.04 -1.65 -3.96
N GLU A 59 6.08 -0.92 -4.35
CA GLU A 59 7.38 -1.54 -4.63
C GLU A 59 8.04 -2.13 -3.37
N ALA A 60 7.87 -1.50 -2.22
CA ALA A 60 8.39 -2.01 -0.95
C ALA A 60 7.63 -3.29 -0.54
N ASP A 61 6.31 -3.29 -0.63
CA ASP A 61 5.46 -4.44 -0.35
C ASP A 61 5.81 -5.62 -1.26
N ALA A 62 5.98 -5.39 -2.56
CA ALA A 62 6.39 -6.44 -3.51
C ALA A 62 7.74 -7.07 -3.15
N ARG A 63 8.74 -6.26 -2.76
CA ARG A 63 10.04 -6.80 -2.31
C ARG A 63 9.92 -7.60 -1.02
N GLN A 64 9.02 -7.21 -0.13
CA GLN A 64 8.76 -7.96 1.09
C GLN A 64 8.07 -9.30 0.77
N GLU A 65 7.06 -9.30 -0.09
CA GLU A 65 6.41 -10.54 -0.57
C GLU A 65 7.40 -11.47 -1.27
N GLU A 66 8.31 -10.94 -2.11
CA GLU A 66 9.40 -11.71 -2.73
C GLU A 66 10.35 -12.31 -1.68
N ALA A 67 10.71 -11.56 -0.65
CA ALA A 67 11.55 -12.05 0.44
C ALA A 67 10.86 -13.13 1.28
N GLU A 68 9.54 -13.00 1.51
CA GLU A 68 8.73 -13.98 2.24
C GLU A 68 8.49 -15.25 1.40
N THR A 69 8.23 -15.12 0.11
CA THR A 69 8.05 -16.26 -0.81
C THR A 69 9.36 -16.96 -1.18
N ALA A 70 10.50 -16.28 -1.09
CA ALA A 70 11.82 -16.91 -1.17
C ALA A 70 12.07 -17.88 0.00
N VAL A 71 11.31 -17.78 1.10
CA VAL A 71 11.31 -18.75 2.18
C VAL A 71 10.30 -19.86 1.87
N MET A 72 10.73 -20.80 1.02
CA MET A 72 10.19 -22.16 0.83
C MET A 72 8.65 -22.26 0.68
N ALA A 73 8.18 -22.48 -0.54
CA ALA A 73 6.79 -22.84 -0.76
C ALA A 73 6.46 -24.19 -0.08
N GLU A 74 5.56 -24.18 0.90
CA GLU A 74 4.98 -25.41 1.45
C GLU A 74 4.06 -26.03 0.40
N VAL A 75 4.47 -27.16 -0.17
CA VAL A 75 3.71 -27.91 -1.16
C VAL A 75 3.21 -29.21 -0.55
N LEU A 76 1.95 -29.56 -0.85
CA LEU A 76 1.40 -30.87 -0.53
C LEU A 76 1.90 -31.88 -1.57
N CYS A 77 2.71 -32.86 -1.16
CA CYS A 77 3.17 -33.90 -2.07
C CYS A 77 1.97 -34.71 -2.59
N PRO A 78 1.77 -34.85 -3.92
CA PRO A 78 0.62 -35.57 -4.48
C PRO A 78 0.70 -37.10 -4.29
N VAL A 79 1.88 -37.61 -3.88
CA VAL A 79 2.12 -39.06 -3.71
C VAL A 79 1.90 -39.49 -2.26
N CYS A 80 2.49 -38.78 -1.30
CA CYS A 80 2.41 -39.15 0.12
C CYS A 80 1.56 -38.21 0.96
N GLU A 81 0.91 -37.22 0.33
CA GLU A 81 0.01 -36.24 0.96
C GLU A 81 0.64 -35.50 2.16
N THR A 82 1.97 -35.45 2.20
CA THR A 82 2.72 -34.76 3.24
C THR A 82 3.01 -33.34 2.78
N ARG A 83 2.73 -32.36 3.64
CA ARG A 83 3.08 -30.96 3.41
C ARG A 83 4.57 -30.82 3.67
N VAL A 84 5.33 -30.47 2.63
CA VAL A 84 6.79 -30.42 2.66
C VAL A 84 7.29 -29.08 2.14
N GLN A 85 8.47 -28.69 2.61
CA GLN A 85 9.17 -27.53 2.10
C GLN A 85 9.99 -27.92 0.87
N LEU A 86 9.78 -27.23 -0.24
CA LEU A 86 10.56 -27.46 -1.47
C LEU A 86 11.98 -26.93 -1.31
N ASP A 87 12.95 -27.81 -1.53
CA ASP A 87 14.36 -27.44 -1.68
C ASP A 87 14.76 -27.31 -3.16
N ALA A 88 16.02 -26.96 -3.41
CA ALA A 88 16.53 -26.74 -4.77
C ALA A 88 16.49 -28.00 -5.66
N ASN A 89 16.35 -29.21 -5.09
CA ASN A 89 16.34 -30.46 -5.84
C ASN A 89 14.94 -30.83 -6.34
N MET A 90 13.89 -30.11 -5.91
CA MET A 90 12.49 -30.35 -6.31
C MET A 90 12.02 -31.79 -6.03
N GLU A 91 12.53 -32.42 -4.97
CA GLU A 91 12.15 -33.76 -4.53
C GLU A 91 11.47 -33.70 -3.17
N CYS A 92 10.45 -34.54 -2.97
CA CYS A 92 9.81 -34.69 -1.68
C CYS A 92 10.79 -35.34 -0.69
N PRO A 93 11.19 -34.68 0.42
CA PRO A 93 12.11 -35.27 1.39
C PRO A 93 11.54 -36.48 2.13
N ASN A 94 10.21 -36.68 2.08
CA ASN A 94 9.54 -37.80 2.74
C ASN A 94 9.49 -39.08 1.87
N CYS A 95 9.30 -38.95 0.55
CA CYS A 95 9.08 -40.11 -0.32
C CYS A 95 9.93 -40.13 -1.60
N GLY A 96 10.73 -39.11 -1.86
CA GLY A 96 11.59 -39.01 -3.04
C GLY A 96 10.85 -38.78 -4.36
N SER A 97 9.54 -38.48 -4.33
CA SER A 97 8.80 -38.12 -5.55
C SER A 97 9.28 -36.77 -6.07
N PRO A 98 9.45 -36.59 -7.39
CA PRO A 98 9.62 -35.26 -7.97
C PRO A 98 8.36 -34.42 -7.68
N LEU A 99 8.56 -33.14 -7.41
CA LEU A 99 7.53 -32.14 -7.15
C LEU A 99 7.65 -31.02 -8.17
N GLU A 100 6.58 -30.75 -8.91
CA GLU A 100 6.53 -29.63 -9.86
C GLU A 100 5.73 -28.48 -9.25
N VAL A 101 6.20 -27.24 -9.46
CA VAL A 101 5.49 -26.03 -9.04
C VAL A 101 4.56 -25.63 -10.20
N ALA A 102 3.25 -25.67 -9.95
CA ALA A 102 2.23 -25.29 -10.94
C ALA A 102 2.10 -23.77 -11.08
#